data_AF-A0A5J4PXJ6-F1
#
_entry.id   AF-A0A5J4PXJ6-F1
#
_cell.length_a   1.000
_cell.length_b   1.000
_cell.length_c   1.000
_cell.angle_alpha   90.00
_cell.angle_beta   90.00
_cell.angle_gamma   90.00
#
_symmetry.space_group_name_H-M   'P 1'
#
loop_
_entity.id
_entity.type
_entity.pdbx_description
1 polymer ?
#
loop_
_entity_poly.entity_id
_entity_poly.type
_entity_poly.pdbx_seq_one_letter_code
_entity_poly.pdbx_strand_id
1 'polypeptide(L)'
;MWKVNQIIKYFAETPKSNPIQATLALLFSFFSNLMLAYYSPEKSEQGVAAMLGLRTTWQTREYILAMKKYNGMKTMQIISEIRYADAKSKGVGNHSTSDEDILRELIFKILH
;
A
#
# COMPACT_ATOMS: atom_id res chain seq x y z
N MET A 1 -10.92 -8.42 4.38
CA MET A 1 -10.23 -8.79 3.13
C MET A 1 -10.76 -8.08 1.87
N TRP A 2 -12.02 -7.64 1.82
CA TRP A 2 -12.67 -7.22 0.58
C TRP A 2 -12.15 -5.90 -0.05
N LYS A 3 -11.60 -4.95 0.71
CA LYS A 3 -11.20 -3.64 0.17
C LYS A 3 -9.80 -3.58 -0.46
N VAL A 4 -8.81 -4.24 0.12
CA VAL A 4 -7.48 -4.38 -0.52
C VAL A 4 -7.64 -5.16 -1.82
N ASN A 5 -8.48 -6.20 -1.83
CA ASN A 5 -8.85 -6.90 -3.07
C ASN A 5 -9.62 -6.00 -4.04
N GLN A 6 -10.41 -5.02 -3.60
CA GLN A 6 -11.06 -4.05 -4.49
C GLN A 6 -10.09 -3.04 -5.07
N ILE A 7 -9.13 -2.53 -4.29
CA ILE A 7 -8.05 -1.67 -4.82
C ILE A 7 -7.25 -2.47 -5.86
N ILE A 8 -6.82 -3.68 -5.51
CA ILE A 8 -6.11 -4.60 -6.40
C ILE A 8 -6.92 -4.94 -7.65
N LYS A 9 -8.21 -5.25 -7.51
CA LYS A 9 -9.11 -5.62 -8.61
C LYS A 9 -9.40 -4.44 -9.52
N TYR A 10 -9.66 -3.27 -8.95
CA TYR A 10 -9.86 -2.01 -9.68
C TYR A 10 -8.61 -1.62 -10.50
N PHE A 11 -7.41 -1.85 -9.96
CA PHE A 11 -6.15 -1.58 -10.67
C PHE A 11 -5.78 -2.67 -11.69
N ALA A 12 -5.99 -3.95 -11.39
CA ALA A 12 -5.72 -5.06 -12.31
C ALA A 12 -6.70 -5.09 -13.50
N GLU A 13 -7.96 -4.65 -13.31
CA GLU A 13 -8.99 -4.60 -14.36
C GLU A 13 -8.88 -3.33 -15.24
N THR A 14 -8.10 -2.32 -14.83
CA THR A 14 -7.94 -1.06 -15.60
C THR A 14 -6.49 -0.68 -15.95
N PRO A 15 -5.64 -1.56 -16.53
CA PRO A 15 -4.23 -1.24 -16.82
C PRO A 15 -4.04 -0.11 -17.85
N LYS A 16 -4.98 0.04 -18.80
CA LYS A 16 -4.89 1.03 -19.89
C LYS A 16 -5.09 2.48 -19.46
N SER A 17 -5.64 2.73 -18.26
CA SER A 17 -5.96 4.09 -17.79
C SER A 17 -5.14 4.55 -16.59
N ASN A 18 -4.36 3.67 -15.94
CA ASN A 18 -3.62 4.00 -14.74
C ASN A 18 -2.14 3.66 -14.89
N PRO A 19 -1.24 4.66 -15.04
CA PRO A 19 0.20 4.40 -15.08
C PRO A 19 0.64 3.71 -13.78
N ILE A 20 1.49 2.69 -13.89
CA ILE A 20 2.01 1.90 -12.75
C ILE A 20 2.56 2.80 -11.64
N GLN A 21 3.21 3.90 -12.01
CA GLN A 21 3.81 4.86 -11.09
C GLN A 21 2.77 5.49 -10.15
N ALA A 22 1.57 5.79 -10.65
CA ALA A 22 0.48 6.34 -9.84
C ALA A 22 -0.03 5.31 -8.82
N THR A 23 -0.20 4.06 -9.25
CA THR A 23 -0.59 2.94 -8.38
C THR A 23 0.42 2.72 -7.26
N LEU A 24 1.71 2.69 -7.61
CA LEU A 24 2.79 2.51 -6.64
C LEU A 24 2.87 3.68 -5.64
N ALA A 25 2.68 4.92 -6.08
CA ALA A 25 2.64 6.09 -5.20
C ALA A 25 1.49 6.03 -4.18
N LEU A 26 0.31 5.57 -4.62
CA LEU A 26 -0.87 5.37 -3.77
C LEU A 26 -0.64 4.28 -2.72
N LEU A 27 -0.11 3.12 -3.15
CA LEU A 27 0.25 2.03 -2.25
C LEU A 27 1.31 2.47 -1.23
N PHE A 28 2.37 3.13 -1.69
CA PHE A 28 3.44 3.61 -0.83
C PHE A 28 2.91 4.57 0.24
N SER A 29 2.08 5.54 -0.15
CA SER A 29 1.47 6.50 0.78
C SER A 29 0.60 5.80 1.82
N PHE A 30 -0.25 4.85 1.39
CA PHE A 30 -1.09 4.09 2.31
C PHE A 30 -0.27 3.28 3.32
N PHE A 31 0.70 2.49 2.85
CA PHE A 31 1.50 1.64 3.75
C PHE A 31 2.45 2.45 4.63
N SER A 32 2.95 3.60 4.17
CA SER A 32 3.72 4.53 4.99
C SER A 32 2.87 5.11 6.12
N ASN A 33 1.64 5.54 5.83
CA ASN A 33 0.70 5.99 6.86
C ASN A 33 0.29 4.85 7.79
N LEU A 34 0.10 3.63 7.27
CA LEU A 34 -0.15 2.46 8.11
C LEU A 34 1.02 2.20 9.06
N MET A 35 2.26 2.37 8.60
CA MET A 35 3.44 2.28 9.45
C MET A 35 3.41 3.33 10.56
N LEU A 36 3.12 4.60 10.24
CA LEU A 36 2.96 5.67 11.22
C LEU A 36 1.86 5.37 12.24
N ALA A 37 0.74 4.77 11.82
CA ALA A 37 -0.34 4.37 12.73
C ALA A 37 0.12 3.35 13.79
N TYR A 38 1.09 2.48 13.48
CA TYR A 38 1.71 1.60 14.49
C TYR A 38 2.55 2.35 15.53
N TYR A 39 2.94 3.58 15.28
CA TYR A 39 3.63 4.44 16.26
C TYR A 39 2.68 5.35 17.04
N SER A 40 1.38 5.39 16.69
CA SER A 40 0.39 6.13 17.48
C SER A 40 0.40 5.65 18.94
N PRO A 41 0.53 6.54 19.95
CA PRO A 41 0.45 6.16 21.35
C PRO A 41 -0.87 5.49 21.72
N GLU A 42 -1.95 5.93 21.06
CA GLU A 42 -3.29 5.39 21.24
C GLU A 42 -3.81 4.78 19.93
N LYS A 43 -4.30 3.53 20.00
CA LYS A 43 -4.79 2.79 18.82
C LYS A 43 -6.29 2.99 18.53
N SER A 44 -6.89 4.02 19.11
CA SER A 44 -8.26 4.43 18.79
C SER A 44 -8.34 5.15 17.45
N GLU A 45 -9.54 5.29 16.89
CA GLU A 45 -9.78 6.13 15.69
C GLU A 45 -9.27 7.56 15.90
N GLN A 46 -9.38 8.11 17.11
CA GLN A 46 -8.93 9.46 17.43
C GLN A 46 -7.40 9.55 17.50
N GLY A 47 -6.76 8.62 18.20
CA GLY A 47 -5.29 8.58 18.30
C GLY A 47 -4.63 8.41 16.94
N VAL A 48 -5.14 7.50 16.12
CA VAL A 48 -4.64 7.29 14.75
C VAL A 48 -4.92 8.52 13.87
N ALA A 49 -6.08 9.18 13.99
CA ALA A 49 -6.37 10.38 13.21
C ALA A 49 -5.37 11.50 13.53
N ALA A 50 -5.09 11.70 14.82
CA ALA A 50 -4.12 12.68 15.29
C ALA A 50 -2.71 12.36 14.78
N MET A 51 -2.28 11.10 14.91
CA MET A 51 -0.97 10.64 14.42
C MET A 51 -0.78 10.86 12.92
N LEU A 52 -1.85 10.67 12.14
CA LEU A 52 -1.81 10.79 10.67
C LEU A 52 -2.18 12.18 10.15
N GLY A 53 -2.50 13.14 11.03
CA GLY A 53 -2.95 14.47 10.64
C GLY A 53 -4.26 14.47 9.83
N LEU A 54 -5.12 13.47 10.04
CA LEU A 54 -6.38 13.32 9.31
C LEU A 54 -7.46 14.22 9.90
N ARG A 55 -8.19 14.93 9.02
CA ARG A 55 -9.26 15.85 9.44
C ARG A 55 -10.48 15.12 10.01
N THR A 56 -10.70 13.86 9.62
CA THR A 56 -11.86 13.08 10.03
C THR A 56 -11.46 11.68 10.51
N THR A 57 -12.11 11.21 11.57
CA THR A 57 -11.85 9.88 12.15
C THR A 57 -12.30 8.75 11.23
N TRP A 58 -13.29 8.96 10.36
CA TRP A 58 -13.75 7.94 9.41
C TRP A 58 -12.61 7.42 8.52
N GLN A 59 -11.69 8.29 8.10
CA GLN A 59 -10.53 7.92 7.27
C GLN A 59 -9.58 6.95 7.99
N THR A 60 -9.61 6.91 9.33
CA THR A 60 -8.76 6.01 10.13
C THR A 60 -9.22 4.56 10.12
N ARG A 61 -10.49 4.30 9.77
CA ARG A 61 -11.06 2.95 9.79
C ARG A 61 -10.32 1.99 8.90
N GLU A 62 -9.89 2.45 7.73
CA GLU A 62 -9.10 1.63 6.80
C GLU A 62 -7.75 1.25 7.40
N TYR A 63 -7.10 2.17 8.11
CA TYR A 63 -5.83 1.91 8.80
C TYR A 63 -6.03 0.94 9.97
N ILE A 64 -7.04 1.14 10.81
CA ILE A 64 -7.33 0.23 11.93
C ILE A 64 -7.67 -1.17 11.44
N LEU A 65 -8.44 -1.30 10.35
CA LEU A 65 -8.71 -2.60 9.73
C LEU A 65 -7.44 -3.24 9.16
N ALA A 66 -6.57 -2.45 8.53
CA ALA A 66 -5.30 -2.93 8.01
C ALA A 66 -4.34 -3.35 9.12
N MET A 67 -4.32 -2.65 10.26
CA MET A 67 -3.53 -3.01 11.45
C MET A 67 -3.92 -4.35 12.08
N LYS A 68 -5.16 -4.82 11.83
CA LYS A 68 -5.61 -6.16 12.25
C LYS A 68 -5.18 -7.27 11.28
N LYS A 69 -4.83 -6.91 10.04
CA LYS A 69 -4.51 -7.87 8.96
C LYS A 69 -3.01 -8.01 8.75
N TYR A 70 -2.29 -6.89 8.80
CA TYR A 70 -0.85 -6.83 8.68
C TYR A 70 -0.27 -6.58 10.07
N ASN A 71 0.99 -6.96 10.29
CA ASN A 71 1.75 -6.50 11.46
C ASN A 71 2.78 -5.45 11.01
N GLY A 72 3.47 -4.81 11.96
CA GLY A 72 4.48 -3.78 11.65
C GLY A 72 5.61 -4.30 10.75
N MET A 73 6.13 -5.50 11.01
CA MET A 73 7.20 -6.10 10.19
C MET A 73 6.74 -6.32 8.74
N LYS A 74 5.55 -6.91 8.55
CA LYS A 74 4.98 -7.13 7.22
C LYS A 74 4.72 -5.82 6.49
N THR A 75 4.29 -4.78 7.22
CA THR A 75 4.10 -3.42 6.67
C THR A 75 5.42 -2.86 6.14
N MET A 76 6.52 -2.98 6.90
CA MET A 76 7.85 -2.55 6.43
C MET A 76 8.33 -3.34 5.20
N GLN A 77 8.12 -4.66 5.18
CA GLN A 77 8.45 -5.49 4.02
C GLN A 77 7.69 -5.03 2.78
N ILE A 78 6.38 -4.79 2.91
CA ILE A 78 5.54 -4.28 1.81
C ILE A 78 6.08 -2.95 1.28
N ILE A 79 6.46 -2.01 2.16
CA ILE A 79 7.06 -0.73 1.74
C ILE A 79 8.37 -0.95 0.95
N SER A 80 9.18 -1.93 1.35
CA SER A 80 10.39 -2.30 0.60
C SER A 80 10.06 -2.83 -0.79
N GLU A 81 9.07 -3.71 -0.90
CA GLU A 81 8.64 -4.30 -2.16
C GLU A 81 8.04 -3.26 -3.12
N ILE A 82 7.28 -2.29 -2.59
CA ILE A 82 6.76 -1.17 -3.40
C ILE A 82 7.91 -0.34 -3.98
N ARG A 83 8.97 -0.07 -3.19
CA ARG A 83 10.15 0.66 -3.68
C ARG A 83 10.92 -0.13 -4.73
N TYR A 84 11.01 -1.44 -4.57
CA TYR A 84 11.63 -2.31 -5.57
C TYR A 84 10.83 -2.35 -6.88
N ALA A 85 9.50 -2.42 -6.78
CA ALA A 85 8.60 -2.33 -7.93
C ALA A 85 8.70 -0.97 -8.65
N ASP A 86 8.80 0.13 -7.91
CA ASP A 86 8.99 1.48 -8.46
C ASP A 86 10.31 1.59 -9.23
N ALA A 87 11.41 1.07 -8.68
CA ALA A 87 12.69 1.00 -9.37
C ALA A 87 12.61 0.16 -10.67
N LYS A 88 11.98 -1.02 -10.61
CA LYS A 88 11.76 -1.88 -11.78
C LYS A 88 10.94 -1.18 -12.86
N SER A 89 9.86 -0.47 -12.49
CA SER A 89 9.01 0.28 -13.43
C SER A 89 9.73 1.45 -14.13
N LYS A 90 10.87 1.87 -13.59
CA LYS A 90 11.77 2.88 -14.17
C LYS A 90 12.91 2.27 -14.97
N GLY A 91 12.90 0.94 -15.16
CA GLY A 91 13.91 0.18 -15.90
C GLY A 91 15.18 -0.12 -15.10
N VAL A 92 15.21 0.13 -13.79
CA VAL A 92 16.40 -0.15 -12.96
C VAL A 92 16.54 -1.66 -12.75
N GLY A 93 17.67 -2.22 -13.20
CA GLY A 93 18.05 -3.61 -12.94
C GLY A 93 17.35 -4.67 -13.80
N ASN A 94 16.35 -4.32 -14.62
CA ASN A 94 15.79 -5.21 -15.65
C ASN A 94 14.98 -4.41 -16.69
N HIS A 95 15.35 -4.48 -17.97
CA HIS A 95 14.67 -3.72 -19.04
C HIS A 95 13.50 -4.48 -19.68
N SER A 96 13.31 -5.76 -19.34
CA SER A 96 12.41 -6.66 -20.06
C SER A 96 11.12 -7.01 -19.31
N THR A 97 10.97 -6.59 -18.05
CA THR A 97 9.78 -6.93 -17.23
C THR A 97 8.64 -5.97 -17.53
N SER A 98 7.45 -6.50 -17.82
CA SER A 98 6.27 -5.69 -18.06
C SER A 98 5.73 -5.07 -16.76
N ASP A 99 5.09 -3.91 -16.85
CA ASP A 99 4.41 -3.26 -15.71
C ASP A 99 3.37 -4.19 -15.06
N GLU A 100 2.69 -5.00 -15.87
CA GLU A 100 1.71 -5.98 -15.41
C GLU A 100 2.35 -7.05 -14.52
N ASP A 101 3.51 -7.57 -14.92
CA ASP A 101 4.23 -8.58 -14.15
C ASP A 101 4.79 -8.00 -12.84
N ILE A 102 5.29 -6.76 -12.88
CA ILE A 102 5.75 -6.04 -11.68
C ILE A 102 4.60 -5.91 -10.68
N LEU A 103 3.43 -5.47 -11.13
CA LEU A 103 2.25 -5.32 -10.28
C LEU A 103 1.76 -6.66 -9.73
N ARG A 104 1.72 -7.70 -10.57
CA ARG A 104 1.32 -9.06 -10.16
C ARG A 104 2.24 -9.62 -9.07
N GLU A 105 3.56 -9.48 -9.24
CA GLU A 105 4.56 -9.88 -8.25
C GLU A 105 4.36 -9.10 -6.94
N LEU A 106 4.20 -7.78 -7.01
CA LEU A 106 3.98 -6.93 -5.83
C LEU A 106 2.72 -7.33 -5.07
N ILE A 107 1.60 -7.55 -5.78
CA ILE A 107 0.33 -7.98 -5.19
C ILE A 107 0.51 -9.30 -4.43
N PHE A 108 1.21 -10.27 -5.03
CA PHE A 108 1.48 -11.55 -4.39
C PHE A 108 2.21 -11.37 -3.06
N LYS A 109 3.24 -10.52 -3.01
CA LYS A 109 4.02 -10.21 -1.79
C LYS A 109 3.25 -9.40 -0.74
N ILE A 110 2.25 -8.63 -1.16
CA ILE A 110 1.34 -7.93 -0.24
C ILE A 110 0.34 -8.90 0.40
N LEU A 111 -0.04 -9.97 -0.30
CA LEU A 111 -1.03 -10.94 0.18
C LEU A 111 -0.43 -12.08 1.02
N HIS A 112 0.83 -12.47 0.74
CA HIS A 112 1.58 -13.53 1.43
C HIS A 112 2.82 -12.92 2.06
#